data_AF-A0A811JW23-F1
#
_entry.id   AF-A0A811JW23-F1
#
_cell.length_a   1.000
_cell.length_b   1.000
_cell.length_c   1.000
_cell.angle_alpha   90.00
_cell.angle_beta   90.00
_cell.angle_gamma   90.00
#
_symmetry.space_group_name_H-M   'P 1'
#
loop_
_entity.id
_entity.type
_entity.pdbx_description
1 polymer ?
#
loop_
_entity_poly.entity_id
_entity_poly.type
_entity_poly.pdbx_seq_one_letter_code
_entity_poly.pdbx_strand_id
1 'polypeptide(L)'
;MLSRIFTPALRSVRNAGHHAPAPNNGATLPDMAKWKPQTPTSFIHDGYAMSKVPFNVRNHRLFMLKATLFLAVGFWAPFIVVEYQLRKANQ
;
A
#
# COMPACT_ATOMS: atom_id res chain seq x y z
N MET A 1 20.98 22.84 16.48
CA MET A 1 19.83 22.08 17.00
C MET A 1 19.00 21.34 15.93
N LEU A 2 19.01 21.75 14.65
CA LEU A 2 18.28 21.04 13.57
C LEU A 2 18.75 19.60 13.30
N SER A 3 20.03 19.28 13.56
CA SER A 3 20.61 17.98 13.21
C SER A 3 19.98 16.80 13.96
N ARG A 4 19.38 17.02 15.15
CA ARG A 4 18.74 15.99 15.99
C ARG A 4 17.33 15.58 15.53
N ILE A 5 16.67 16.42 14.73
CA ILE A 5 15.31 16.17 14.22
C ILE A 5 15.36 15.28 12.98
N PHE A 6 16.39 15.45 12.13
CA PHE A 6 16.55 14.69 10.90
C PHE A 6 17.37 13.41 11.05
N THR A 7 18.12 13.26 12.14
CA THR A 7 18.87 12.02 12.43
C THR A 7 17.99 10.76 12.47
N PRO A 8 16.81 10.74 13.11
CA PRO A 8 15.97 9.54 13.11
C PRO A 8 15.43 9.20 11.72
N ALA A 9 15.09 10.21 10.90
CA ALA A 9 14.63 10.00 9.54
C ALA A 9 15.74 9.45 8.63
N LEU A 10 16.94 10.01 8.70
CA LEU A 10 18.11 9.52 7.96
C LEU A 10 18.55 8.12 8.42
N ARG A 11 18.47 7.82 9.73
CA ARG A 11 18.71 6.47 10.25
C ARG A 11 17.65 5.47 9.77
N SER A 12 16.39 5.89 9.67
CA SER A 12 15.30 5.06 9.15
C SER A 12 15.53 4.67 7.70
N VAL A 13 15.94 5.63 6.85
CA VAL A 13 16.27 5.37 5.44
C VAL A 13 17.51 4.47 5.31
N ARG A 14 18.55 4.68 6.13
CA ARG A 14 19.75 3.83 6.13
C ARG A 14 19.45 2.39 6.59
N ASN A 15 18.58 2.22 7.57
CA ASN A 15 18.20 0.91 8.09
C ASN A 15 17.17 0.18 7.20
N ALA A 16 16.43 0.90 6.36
CA ALA A 16 15.50 0.33 5.38
C ALA A 16 16.21 -0.26 4.14
N GLY A 17 17.50 0.02 3.94
CA GLY A 17 18.28 -0.42 2.78
C GLY A 17 19.09 -1.72 2.96
N HIS A 18 19.04 -2.38 4.12
CA HIS A 18 19.80 -3.62 4.34
C HIS A 18 18.92 -4.86 4.14
N HIS A 19 19.02 -5.45 2.94
CA HIS A 19 18.76 -6.87 2.77
C HIS A 19 19.59 -7.64 3.80
N ALA A 20 18.97 -8.65 4.42
CA ALA A 20 19.57 -9.47 5.46
C ALA A 20 20.95 -9.99 5.03
N PRO A 21 21.97 -9.92 5.90
CA PRO A 21 23.23 -10.59 5.62
C PRO A 21 22.98 -12.10 5.62
N ALA A 22 23.25 -12.75 4.49
CA ALA A 22 23.39 -14.20 4.46
C ALA A 22 24.58 -14.59 5.37
N PRO A 23 24.42 -15.53 6.32
CA PRO A 23 25.56 -16.01 7.08
C PRO A 23 26.38 -16.95 6.19
N ASN A 24 27.61 -16.53 5.85
CA ASN A 24 28.56 -17.25 4.99
C ASN A 24 29.23 -18.45 5.67
N ASN A 25 28.57 -19.09 6.63
CA ASN A 25 29.23 -20.03 7.52
C ASN A 25 28.21 -20.98 8.14
N GLY A 26 27.60 -21.83 7.30
CA GLY A 26 27.21 -23.23 7.56
C GLY A 26 26.45 -23.62 8.83
N ALA A 27 26.09 -22.67 9.70
CA ALA A 27 25.51 -22.93 11.01
C ALA A 27 24.00 -22.76 10.92
N THR A 28 23.30 -23.87 11.08
CA THR A 28 21.85 -23.98 11.16
C THR A 28 21.32 -23.26 12.40
N LEU A 29 20.92 -22.00 12.24
CA LEU A 29 20.06 -21.29 13.19
C LEU A 29 18.60 -21.66 12.89
N PRO A 30 17.74 -21.84 13.92
CA PRO A 30 16.35 -22.25 13.73
C PRO A 30 15.61 -21.14 12.96
N ASP A 31 15.25 -21.48 11.72
CA ASP A 31 14.33 -20.78 10.82
C ASP A 31 14.28 -19.25 10.99
N MET A 32 15.40 -18.60 10.67
CA MET A 32 15.37 -17.19 10.25
C MET A 32 14.59 -17.12 8.94
N ALA A 33 13.27 -16.95 9.06
CA ALA A 33 12.29 -16.52 8.07
C ALA A 33 12.82 -16.47 6.62
N LYS A 34 13.18 -17.65 6.07
CA LYS A 34 13.38 -17.78 4.63
C LYS A 34 12.02 -17.53 4.01
N TRP A 35 11.92 -16.52 3.16
CA TRP A 35 10.71 -16.27 2.40
C TRP A 35 10.30 -17.56 1.69
N LYS A 36 9.16 -18.13 2.08
CA LYS A 36 8.54 -19.27 1.40
C LYS A 36 7.28 -18.76 0.69
N PRO A 37 7.05 -19.10 -0.59
CA PRO A 37 5.80 -18.78 -1.24
C PRO A 37 4.63 -19.39 -0.46
N GLN A 38 3.56 -18.63 -0.28
CA GLN A 38 2.39 -19.05 0.49
C GLN A 38 1.74 -20.28 -0.17
N THR A 39 1.68 -21.40 0.55
CA THR A 39 1.05 -22.65 0.08
C THR A 39 -0.43 -22.68 0.48
N PRO A 40 -1.30 -23.47 -0.19
CA PRO A 40 -2.74 -23.52 0.09
C PRO A 40 -3.10 -23.88 1.54
N THR A 41 -2.19 -24.53 2.25
CA THR A 41 -2.37 -24.99 3.64
C THR A 41 -1.59 -24.15 4.66
N SER A 42 -0.86 -23.13 4.22
CA SER A 42 -0.09 -22.24 5.11
C SER A 42 -0.95 -21.11 5.68
N PHE A 43 -0.62 -20.66 6.89
CA PHE A 43 -1.20 -19.45 7.46
C PHE A 43 -0.97 -18.27 6.51
N ILE A 44 -2.01 -17.45 6.31
CA ILE A 44 -1.88 -16.23 5.49
C ILE A 44 -0.84 -15.34 6.18
N HIS A 45 0.29 -15.13 5.51
CA HIS A 45 1.24 -14.13 5.97
C HIS A 45 0.56 -12.76 5.82
N ASP A 46 0.34 -12.07 6.94
CA ASP A 46 -0.24 -10.73 7.05
C ASP A 46 0.53 -9.75 6.15
N GLY A 47 0.12 -9.67 4.89
CA GLY A 47 0.87 -8.99 3.84
C GLY A 47 0.53 -9.48 2.44
N TYR A 48 0.17 -10.75 2.25
CA TYR A 48 -0.07 -11.27 0.89
C TYR A 48 -1.38 -10.76 0.28
N ALA A 49 -2.43 -10.56 1.08
CA ALA A 49 -3.70 -10.00 0.63
C ALA A 49 -3.64 -8.49 0.34
N MET A 50 -2.88 -7.73 1.16
CA MET A 50 -2.80 -6.27 1.06
C MET A 50 -1.64 -5.77 0.17
N SER A 51 -0.65 -6.62 -0.13
CA SER A 51 0.49 -6.26 -1.02
C SER A 51 0.12 -6.21 -2.49
N LYS A 52 -1.03 -6.77 -2.90
CA LYS A 52 -1.43 -6.87 -4.31
C LYS A 52 -2.31 -5.71 -4.79
N VAL A 53 -2.78 -4.84 -3.89
CA VAL A 53 -3.63 -3.70 -4.28
C VAL A 53 -2.78 -2.45 -4.51
N PRO A 54 -3.03 -1.69 -5.60
CA PRO A 54 -2.25 -0.48 -5.92
C PRO A 54 -2.57 0.71 -5.01
N PHE A 55 -3.38 0.51 -3.96
CA PHE A 55 -3.78 1.54 -3.01
C PHE A 55 -3.54 1.08 -1.57
N ASN A 56 -3.08 2.02 -0.75
CA ASN A 56 -2.80 1.75 0.66
C ASN A 56 -4.10 1.59 1.45
N VAL A 57 -4.22 0.42 2.09
CA VAL A 57 -5.36 -0.06 2.86
C VAL A 57 -5.09 -0.11 4.37
N ARG A 58 -3.86 0.22 4.81
CA ARG A 58 -3.45 0.16 6.22
C ARG A 58 -4.18 1.18 7.09
N ASN A 59 -4.55 2.33 6.53
CA ASN A 59 -5.34 3.35 7.23
C ASN A 59 -6.80 3.29 6.75
N HIS A 60 -7.67 2.69 7.56
CA HIS A 60 -9.08 2.47 7.21
C HIS A 60 -9.83 3.77 6.90
N ARG A 61 -9.54 4.89 7.58
CA ARG A 61 -10.22 6.17 7.34
C ARG A 61 -9.85 6.75 5.99
N LEU A 62 -8.56 6.75 5.68
CA LEU A 62 -8.05 7.26 4.41
C LEU A 62 -8.50 6.36 3.25
N PHE A 63 -8.55 5.04 3.47
CA PHE A 63 -9.06 4.09 2.50
C PHE A 63 -10.55 4.35 2.20
N MET A 64 -11.38 4.50 3.23
CA MET A 64 -12.81 4.80 3.06
C MET A 64 -13.03 6.10 2.31
N LEU A 65 -12.30 7.17 2.66
CA LEU A 65 -12.39 8.44 1.94
C LEU A 65 -12.09 8.28 0.44
N LYS A 66 -11.00 7.57 0.10
CA LYS A 66 -10.62 7.31 -1.29
C LYS A 66 -11.67 6.47 -2.02
N ALA A 67 -12.18 5.42 -1.37
CA ALA A 67 -13.19 4.53 -1.94
C ALA A 67 -14.50 5.30 -2.21
N THR A 68 -14.97 6.10 -1.26
CA THR A 68 -16.17 6.93 -1.43
C THR A 68 -16.01 7.93 -2.56
N LEU A 69 -14.87 8.64 -2.64
CA LEU A 69 -14.64 9.60 -3.73
C LEU A 69 -14.60 8.90 -5.10
N PHE A 70 -13.92 7.76 -5.20
CA PHE A 70 -13.85 7.00 -6.45
C PHE A 70 -15.24 6.55 -6.93
N LEU A 71 -16.06 6.01 -6.03
CA LEU A 71 -17.43 5.59 -6.36
C LEU A 71 -18.35 6.77 -6.64
N ALA A 72 -18.24 7.87 -5.88
CA ALA A 72 -19.06 9.06 -6.07
C ALA A 72 -18.85 9.69 -7.45
N VAL A 73 -17.60 9.76 -7.92
CA VAL A 73 -17.29 10.29 -9.26
C VAL A 73 -17.92 9.43 -10.35
N GLY A 74 -17.80 8.10 -10.26
CA GLY A 74 -18.43 7.20 -11.23
C GLY A 74 -19.95 7.28 -11.21
N PHE A 75 -20.55 7.42 -10.02
CA PHE A 75 -21.99 7.57 -9.86
C PHE A 75 -22.52 8.89 -10.43
N TRP A 76 -21.80 9.99 -10.24
CA TRP A 76 -22.21 11.33 -10.71
C TRP A 76 -21.97 11.55 -12.21
N ALA A 77 -21.01 10.83 -12.81
CA ALA A 77 -20.63 10.99 -14.21
C ALA A 77 -21.81 11.01 -15.21
N PRO A 78 -22.75 10.04 -15.23
CA PRO A 78 -23.85 10.07 -16.19
C PRO A 78 -24.77 11.29 -16.02
N PHE A 79 -25.01 11.75 -14.78
CA PHE A 79 -25.87 12.91 -14.53
C PHE A 79 -25.26 14.20 -15.06
N ILE A 80 -23.95 14.38 -14.87
CA ILE A 80 -23.21 15.53 -15.41
C ILE A 80 -23.26 15.52 -16.95
N VAL A 81 -23.13 14.34 -17.57
CA VAL A 81 -23.22 14.20 -19.03
C VAL A 81 -24.61 14.56 -19.54
N VAL A 82 -25.67 14.08 -18.90
CA VAL A 82 -27.06 14.41 -19.26
C VAL A 82 -27.30 15.91 -19.13
N GLU A 83 -26.88 16.52 -18.02
CA GLU A 83 -27.02 17.96 -17.82
C GLU A 83 -26.30 18.75 -18.90
N TYR A 84 -25.08 18.33 -19.26
CA TYR A 84 -24.33 18.94 -20.34
C TYR A 84 -25.06 18.83 -21.69
N GLN A 85 -25.63 17.67 -22.01
CA GLN A 85 -26.38 17.46 -23.25
C GLN A 85 -27.66 18.30 -23.30
N LEU A 86 -28.40 18.39 -22.19
CA LEU A 86 -29.60 19.22 -22.10
C LEU A 86 -29.28 20.70 -22.29
N ARG A 87 -28.21 21.21 -21.65
CA ARG A 87 -27.75 22.59 -21.82
C ARG A 87 -27.33 22.86 -23.26
N LYS A 88 -26.65 21.91 -23.90
CA LYS A 88 -26.24 22.02 -25.30
C LYS A 88 -27.43 22.00 -26.27
N ALA A 89 -28.45 21.19 -26.00
CA ALA A 89 -29.65 21.09 -26.85
C ALA A 89 -30.59 22.31 -26.72
N ASN A 90 -30.48 23.08 -25.64
CA ASN A 90 -31.27 24.28 -25.39
C ASN A 90 -30.60 25.58 -25.87
N GLN A 91 -29.44 25.47 -26.53
CA GLN A 91 -28.76 26.56 -27.26
C GLN A 91 -29.04 26.41 -28.76
#